data_AF-A0A903V635-F1
#
_entry.id   AF-A0A903V635-F1
#
_cell.length_a   1.000
_cell.length_b   1.000
_cell.length_c   1.000
_cell.angle_alpha   90.00
_cell.angle_beta   90.00
_cell.angle_gamma   90.00
#
_symmetry.space_group_name_H-M   'P 1'
#
loop_
_entity.id
_entity.type
_entity.pdbx_description
1 polymer ?
#
loop_
_entity_poly.entity_id
_entity_poly.type
_entity_poly.pdbx_seq_one_letter_code
_entity_poly.pdbx_strand_id
1 'polypeptide(L)'
;MSIKVGGTFSRSGGIVSAIGKQLKLINLKAVQRITVTFDPFQENAVPTREFLQHLSSPRIVQSNPSCLLKSEVVCDRRSPSIIFQLSPTAQAEAKLKKIEFNSANLSTLELLQLCNKHVSSLAPKEIVSSGVKTKSEKKAGGAKRR
;
A
#
# COMPACT_ATOMS: atom_id res chain seq x y z
N MET A 1 39.11 -2.61 21.27
CA MET A 1 38.22 -1.42 21.32
C MET A 1 36.85 -1.84 20.82
N SER A 2 35.87 -1.96 21.72
CA SER A 2 34.51 -2.45 21.43
C SER A 2 33.58 -1.24 21.24
N ILE A 3 33.09 -1.05 20.01
CA ILE A 3 32.01 -0.10 19.76
C ILE A 3 30.74 -0.78 20.25
N LYS A 4 30.26 -0.37 21.43
CA LYS A 4 28.92 -0.74 21.89
C LYS A 4 27.92 -0.09 20.92
N VAL A 5 27.36 -0.88 20.02
CA VAL A 5 26.19 -0.49 19.19
C VAL A 5 24.97 -0.47 20.10
N GLY A 6 24.97 0.49 21.04
CA GLY A 6 23.98 0.66 22.09
C GLY A 6 23.11 1.88 21.83
N GLY A 7 22.55 1.96 20.62
CA GLY A 7 21.53 2.95 20.27
C GLY A 7 20.41 2.22 19.56
N THR A 8 19.21 2.22 20.14
CA THR A 8 18.01 1.90 19.37
C THR A 8 17.99 2.83 18.17
N PHE A 9 18.09 2.29 16.96
CA PHE A 9 17.80 3.05 15.74
C PHE A 9 16.32 3.43 15.79
N SER A 10 15.99 4.48 16.55
CA SER A 10 14.66 5.06 16.57
C SER A 10 14.40 5.55 15.16
N ARG A 11 13.49 4.87 14.46
CA ARG A 11 13.15 5.20 13.07
C ARG A 11 12.66 6.65 13.07
N SER A 12 13.35 7.51 12.33
CA SER A 12 13.11 8.95 12.27
C SER A 12 11.62 9.31 12.10
N GLY A 13 11.21 10.44 12.67
CA GLY A 13 9.84 10.97 12.60
C GLY A 13 9.54 11.81 11.34
N GLY A 14 10.48 11.89 10.39
CA GLY A 14 10.34 12.75 9.21
C GLY A 14 9.31 12.27 8.19
N ILE A 15 8.94 13.15 7.27
CA ILE A 15 7.93 12.92 6.22
C ILE A 15 8.24 11.67 5.38
N VAL A 16 9.49 11.51 4.96
CA VAL A 16 9.93 10.33 4.18
C VAL A 16 9.74 9.02 4.97
N SER A 17 10.00 9.04 6.28
CA SER A 17 9.75 7.89 7.16
C SER A 17 8.26 7.62 7.31
N ALA A 18 7.43 8.66 7.42
CA ALA A 18 5.98 8.52 7.46
C ALA A 18 5.43 7.91 6.16
N ILE A 19 5.90 8.36 4.99
CA ILE A 19 5.58 7.76 3.68
C ILE A 19 5.99 6.29 3.67
N GLY A 20 7.23 5.97 4.05
CA GLY A 20 7.72 4.60 4.11
C GLY A 20 6.94 3.68 5.07
N LYS A 21 6.37 4.23 6.16
CA LYS A 21 5.47 3.50 7.07
C LYS A 21 4.12 3.22 6.40
N GLN A 22 3.54 4.21 5.73
CA GLN A 22 2.27 4.04 5.02
C GLN A 22 2.39 3.06 3.85
N LEU A 23 3.49 3.09 3.10
CA LEU A 23 3.73 2.17 1.98
C LEU A 23 3.77 0.70 2.40
N LYS A 24 4.19 0.39 3.63
CA LYS A 24 4.22 -0.98 4.17
C LYS A 24 2.83 -1.53 4.51
N LEU A 25 1.85 -0.65 4.70
CA LEU A 25 0.49 -1.02 5.07
C LEU A 25 -0.43 -1.20 3.84
N ILE A 26 0.01 -0.75 2.67
CA ILE A 26 -0.79 -0.81 1.45
C ILE A 26 -0.96 -2.26 0.99
N ASN A 27 -2.22 -2.63 0.73
CA ASN A 27 -2.60 -3.90 0.15
C ASN A 27 -3.62 -3.69 -0.97
N LEU A 28 -3.31 -4.15 -2.19
CA LEU A 28 -4.15 -3.97 -3.37
C LEU A 28 -5.06 -5.17 -3.70
N LYS A 29 -5.15 -6.18 -2.82
CA LYS A 29 -5.96 -7.40 -3.06
C LYS A 29 -7.45 -7.13 -3.30
N ALA A 30 -7.99 -6.08 -2.69
CA ALA A 30 -9.38 -5.69 -2.86
C ALA A 30 -9.68 -5.03 -4.22
N VAL A 31 -8.66 -4.64 -4.99
CA VAL A 31 -8.78 -3.78 -6.17
C VAL A 31 -8.53 -4.54 -7.46
N GLN A 32 -9.41 -4.38 -8.44
CA GLN A 32 -9.26 -4.95 -9.77
C GLN A 32 -8.50 -4.02 -10.72
N ARG A 33 -8.82 -2.72 -10.71
CA ARG A 33 -8.19 -1.73 -11.59
C ARG A 33 -8.04 -0.39 -10.89
N ILE A 34 -6.92 0.27 -11.12
CA ILE A 34 -6.64 1.63 -10.67
C ILE A 34 -6.43 2.49 -11.92
N THR A 35 -7.24 3.53 -12.07
CA THR A 35 -7.08 4.53 -13.13
C THR A 35 -6.63 5.83 -12.49
N VAL A 36 -5.44 6.30 -12.85
CA VAL A 36 -4.91 7.57 -12.40
C VAL A 36 -4.94 8.54 -13.57
N THR A 37 -5.74 9.58 -13.47
CA THR A 37 -5.86 10.65 -14.46
C THR A 37 -5.14 11.89 -13.93
N PHE A 38 -4.24 12.46 -14.71
CA PHE A 38 -3.58 13.72 -14.35
C PHE A 38 -3.12 14.49 -15.59
N ASP A 39 -3.02 15.81 -15.43
CA ASP A 39 -2.43 16.71 -16.41
C ASP A 39 -1.03 17.15 -15.93
N PRO A 40 0.05 16.84 -16.66
CA PRO A 40 1.42 17.13 -16.23
C PRO A 40 1.72 18.63 -16.15
N PHE A 41 0.93 19.47 -16.81
CA PHE A 41 1.12 20.93 -16.81
C PHE A 41 0.37 21.62 -15.67
N GLN A 42 -0.44 20.89 -14.91
CA GLN A 42 -1.09 21.43 -13.73
C GLN A 42 -0.16 21.41 -12.52
N GLU A 43 -0.06 22.53 -11.80
CA GLU A 43 0.83 22.69 -10.64
C GLU A 43 0.57 21.62 -9.56
N ASN A 44 -0.70 21.27 -9.34
CA ASN A 44 -1.11 20.33 -8.31
C ASN A 44 -1.06 18.85 -8.75
N ALA A 45 -0.49 18.53 -9.92
CA ALA A 45 -0.39 17.14 -10.39
C ALA A 45 0.81 16.37 -9.79
N VAL A 46 1.77 17.08 -9.18
CA VAL A 46 2.98 16.47 -8.61
C VAL A 46 2.67 15.41 -7.56
N PRO A 47 1.79 15.65 -6.55
CA PRO A 47 1.48 14.64 -5.55
C PRO A 47 0.84 13.38 -6.15
N THR A 48 -0.04 13.54 -7.14
CA THR A 48 -0.69 12.41 -7.81
C THR A 48 0.30 11.57 -8.61
N ARG A 49 1.26 12.22 -9.27
CA ARG A 49 2.35 11.55 -10.00
C ARG A 49 3.29 10.79 -9.05
N GLU A 50 3.66 11.39 -7.93
CA GLU A 50 4.47 10.73 -6.89
C GLU A 50 3.73 9.53 -6.28
N PHE A 51 2.43 9.68 -6.01
CA PHE A 51 1.58 8.58 -5.55
C PHE A 51 1.51 7.42 -6.57
N LEU A 52 1.37 7.73 -7.86
CA LEU A 52 1.43 6.73 -8.93
C LEU A 52 2.77 6.00 -8.95
N GLN A 53 3.88 6.73 -8.81
CA GLN A 53 5.22 6.12 -8.75
C GLN A 53 5.32 5.13 -7.58
N HIS A 54 4.80 5.50 -6.42
CA HIS A 54 4.77 4.61 -5.27
C HIS A 54 3.95 3.34 -5.53
N LEU A 55 2.75 3.46 -6.11
CA LEU A 55 1.91 2.31 -6.44
C LEU A 55 2.54 1.38 -7.50
N SER A 56 3.29 1.95 -8.44
CA SER A 56 4.02 1.17 -9.46
C SER A 56 5.21 0.38 -8.91
N SER A 57 5.59 0.62 -7.64
CA SER A 57 6.73 -0.08 -7.05
C SER A 57 6.49 -1.59 -7.00
N PRO A 58 7.52 -2.43 -7.29
CA PRO A 58 7.35 -3.86 -7.44
C PRO A 58 6.82 -4.53 -6.17
N ARG A 59 7.16 -4.00 -4.99
CA ARG A 59 6.66 -4.50 -3.70
C ARG A 59 5.14 -4.37 -3.57
N ILE A 60 4.56 -3.29 -4.07
CA ILE A 60 3.12 -3.05 -3.99
C ILE A 60 2.40 -3.85 -5.07
N VAL A 61 2.94 -3.88 -6.29
CA VAL A 61 2.39 -4.69 -7.40
C VAL A 61 2.34 -6.18 -7.02
N GLN A 62 3.34 -6.68 -6.29
CA GLN A 62 3.36 -8.07 -5.78
C GLN A 62 2.19 -8.40 -4.84
N SER A 63 1.60 -7.41 -4.15
CA SER A 63 0.45 -7.66 -3.26
C SER A 63 -0.77 -8.16 -4.03
N ASN A 64 -0.94 -7.70 -5.27
CA ASN A 64 -1.98 -8.14 -6.19
C ASN A 64 -1.50 -8.02 -7.65
N PRO A 65 -0.90 -9.07 -8.24
CA PRO A 65 -0.41 -9.02 -9.62
C PRO A 65 -1.55 -8.97 -10.66
N SER A 66 -2.78 -9.29 -10.26
CA SER A 66 -3.95 -9.20 -11.14
C SER A 66 -4.50 -7.77 -11.27
N CYS A 67 -4.06 -6.87 -10.37
CA CYS A 67 -4.51 -5.48 -10.37
C CYS A 67 -3.95 -4.72 -11.58
N LEU A 68 -4.82 -4.14 -12.39
CA LEU A 68 -4.40 -3.33 -13.54
C LEU A 68 -4.20 -1.87 -13.13
N LEU A 69 -2.96 -1.39 -13.15
CA LEU A 69 -2.62 0.02 -12.95
C LEU A 69 -2.56 0.73 -14.31
N LYS A 70 -3.48 1.66 -14.56
CA LYS A 70 -3.57 2.45 -15.79
C LYS A 70 -3.32 3.92 -15.50
N SER A 71 -2.39 4.53 -16.22
CA SER A 71 -2.11 5.97 -16.20
C SER A 71 -2.74 6.65 -17.42
N GLU A 72 -3.59 7.64 -17.19
CA GLU A 72 -4.23 8.44 -18.22
C GLU A 72 -3.70 9.87 -18.13
N VAL A 73 -2.83 10.23 -19.06
CA VAL A 73 -2.23 11.56 -19.14
C VAL A 73 -3.08 12.41 -20.08
N VAL A 74 -3.61 13.51 -19.56
CA VAL A 74 -4.53 14.41 -20.28
C VAL A 74 -3.92 15.82 -20.32
N CYS A 75 -4.38 16.70 -21.23
CA CYS A 75 -3.90 18.09 -21.36
C CYS A 75 -5.06 19.11 -21.31
N ASP A 76 -6.08 18.82 -20.50
CA ASP A 76 -7.33 19.60 -20.44
C ASP A 76 -7.37 20.57 -19.23
N ARG A 77 -6.26 20.75 -18.51
CA ARG A 77 -6.16 21.50 -17.23
C ARG A 77 -7.13 21.02 -16.15
N ARG A 78 -7.60 19.76 -16.27
CA ARG A 78 -8.56 19.16 -15.32
C ARG A 78 -7.84 18.67 -14.09
N SER A 79 -8.49 18.85 -12.93
CA SER A 79 -8.00 18.36 -11.65
C SER A 79 -7.66 16.87 -11.68
N PRO A 80 -6.53 16.45 -11.10
CA PRO A 80 -6.10 15.06 -11.11
C PRO A 80 -7.06 14.20 -10.28
N SER A 81 -7.42 13.03 -10.79
CA SER A 81 -8.34 12.11 -10.12
C SER A 81 -7.84 10.67 -10.17
N ILE A 82 -8.08 9.93 -9.08
CA ILE A 82 -7.71 8.53 -8.94
C ILE A 82 -8.97 7.71 -8.71
N ILE A 83 -9.19 6.71 -9.56
CA ILE A 83 -10.38 5.84 -9.51
C ILE A 83 -9.92 4.42 -9.22
N PHE A 84 -10.41 3.86 -8.11
CA PHE A 84 -10.23 2.46 -7.74
C PHE A 84 -11.50 1.68 -8.07
N GLN A 85 -11.37 0.70 -8.94
CA GLN A 85 -12.42 -0.28 -9.23
C GLN A 85 -12.20 -1.50 -8.35
N LEU A 86 -13.17 -1.78 -7.47
CA LEU A 86 -13.09 -2.88 -6.52
C LEU A 86 -13.32 -4.22 -7.21
N SER A 87 -12.66 -5.26 -6.70
CA SER A 87 -12.90 -6.65 -7.08
C SER A 87 -14.31 -7.10 -6.67
N PRO A 88 -14.94 -8.05 -7.40
CA PRO A 88 -16.33 -8.45 -7.13
C PRO A 88 -16.55 -8.99 -5.71
N THR A 89 -15.55 -9.63 -5.13
CA THR A 89 -15.57 -10.10 -3.73
C THR A 89 -15.62 -8.92 -2.76
N ALA A 90 -14.76 -7.93 -2.93
CA ALA A 90 -14.76 -6.72 -2.11
C ALA A 90 -16.03 -5.85 -2.33
N GLN A 91 -16.61 -5.86 -3.53
CA GLN A 91 -17.87 -5.16 -3.81
C GLN A 91 -19.05 -5.75 -3.01
N ALA A 92 -19.09 -7.07 -2.82
CA ALA A 92 -20.14 -7.72 -2.04
C ALA A 92 -20.06 -7.34 -0.55
N GLU A 93 -18.84 -7.21 -0.02
CA GLU A 93 -18.60 -6.82 1.38
C GLU A 93 -18.89 -5.33 1.62
N ALA A 94 -18.41 -4.47 0.72
CA ALA A 94 -18.49 -3.01 0.88
C ALA A 94 -19.78 -2.38 0.33
N LYS A 95 -20.54 -3.10 -0.50
CA LYS A 95 -21.68 -2.58 -1.30
C LYS A 95 -21.33 -1.36 -2.17
N LEU A 96 -20.05 -1.17 -2.49
CA LEU A 96 -19.53 -0.06 -3.27
C LEU A 96 -18.86 -0.60 -4.54
N LYS A 97 -19.09 0.04 -5.69
CA LYS A 97 -18.49 -0.38 -6.97
C LYS A 97 -17.12 0.26 -7.23
N LYS A 98 -16.98 1.53 -6.86
CA LYS A 98 -15.79 2.34 -7.13
C LYS A 98 -15.52 3.31 -5.98
N ILE A 99 -14.25 3.63 -5.79
CA ILE A 99 -13.78 4.66 -4.86
C ILE A 99 -13.02 5.70 -5.70
N GLU A 100 -13.38 6.98 -5.56
CA GLU A 100 -12.78 8.07 -6.32
C GLU A 100 -12.11 9.06 -5.37
N PHE A 101 -10.84 9.38 -5.61
CA PHE A 101 -10.12 10.43 -4.92
C PHE A 101 -9.90 11.60 -5.85
N ASN A 102 -10.41 12.77 -5.46
CA ASN A 102 -10.06 14.03 -6.10
C ASN A 102 -8.78 14.57 -5.46
N SER A 103 -7.69 14.60 -6.23
CA SER A 103 -6.34 14.81 -5.71
C SER A 103 -5.82 16.24 -5.83
N ALA A 104 -6.66 17.19 -6.22
CA ALA A 104 -6.26 18.59 -6.47
C ALA A 104 -5.59 19.30 -5.27
N ASN A 105 -5.98 18.96 -4.04
CA ASN A 105 -5.48 19.60 -2.81
C ASN A 105 -4.95 18.57 -1.79
N LEU A 106 -4.54 17.40 -2.24
CA LEU A 106 -4.08 16.32 -1.37
C LEU A 106 -2.58 16.08 -1.54
N SER A 107 -1.88 15.98 -0.42
CA SER A 107 -0.47 15.59 -0.42
C SER A 107 -0.31 14.08 -0.67
N THR A 108 0.90 13.65 -1.06
CA THR A 108 1.21 12.22 -1.24
C THR A 108 0.95 11.39 0.01
N LEU A 109 1.33 11.93 1.17
CA LEU A 109 1.15 11.27 2.46
C LEU A 109 -0.34 11.03 2.75
N GLU A 110 -1.18 12.05 2.53
CA GLU A 110 -2.62 11.95 2.72
C GLU A 110 -3.26 10.97 1.75
N LEU A 111 -2.87 10.98 0.47
CA LEU A 111 -3.34 10.01 -0.52
C LEU A 111 -3.02 8.57 -0.10
N LEU A 112 -1.81 8.32 0.42
CA LEU A 112 -1.42 7.00 0.94
C LEU A 112 -2.23 6.62 2.20
N GLN A 113 -2.47 7.56 3.10
CA GLN A 113 -3.32 7.32 4.28
C GLN A 113 -4.77 7.01 3.91
N LEU A 114 -5.35 7.77 2.98
CA LEU A 114 -6.72 7.54 2.50
C LEU A 114 -6.83 6.19 1.78
N CYS A 115 -5.83 5.84 0.96
CA CYS A 115 -5.75 4.52 0.35
C CYS A 115 -5.73 3.41 1.40
N ASN A 116 -4.93 3.55 2.46
CA ASN A 116 -4.90 2.56 3.54
C ASN A 116 -6.24 2.45 4.29
N LYS A 117 -6.88 3.59 4.56
CA LYS A 117 -8.18 3.64 5.27
C LYS A 117 -9.32 3.03 4.46
N HIS A 118 -9.38 3.28 3.16
CA HIS A 118 -10.55 2.94 2.32
C HIS A 118 -10.34 1.72 1.43
N VAL A 119 -9.11 1.43 1.00
CA VAL A 119 -8.81 0.34 0.07
C VAL A 119 -8.23 -0.86 0.81
N SER A 120 -7.20 -0.64 1.62
CA SER A 120 -6.52 -1.74 2.31
C SER A 120 -7.36 -2.36 3.43
N SER A 121 -8.31 -1.61 3.98
CA SER A 121 -9.30 -2.12 4.96
C SER A 121 -10.29 -3.11 4.37
N LEU A 122 -10.51 -3.07 3.05
CA LEU A 122 -11.39 -3.97 2.31
C LEU A 122 -10.65 -5.22 1.81
N ALA A 123 -9.34 -5.34 2.06
CA ALA A 123 -8.60 -6.54 1.71
C ALA A 123 -9.10 -7.70 2.57
N PRO A 124 -9.39 -8.87 1.97
CA PRO A 124 -9.77 -10.04 2.74
C PRO A 124 -8.64 -10.35 3.72
N LYS A 125 -8.95 -10.40 5.02
CA LYS A 125 -7.98 -10.73 6.05
C LYS A 125 -7.46 -12.11 5.75
N GLU A 126 -6.16 -12.20 5.44
CA GLU A 126 -5.51 -13.48 5.23
C GLU A 126 -5.72 -14.31 6.49
N ILE A 127 -6.48 -15.40 6.35
CA ILE A 127 -6.57 -16.43 7.35
C ILE A 127 -5.16 -17.02 7.40
N VAL A 128 -4.40 -16.63 8.42
CA VAL A 128 -3.09 -17.21 8.70
C VAL A 128 -3.33 -18.71 8.88
N SER A 129 -3.05 -19.49 7.82
CA SER A 129 -2.97 -20.93 7.97
C SER A 129 -1.92 -21.18 9.04
N SER A 130 -2.36 -21.82 10.09
CA SER A 130 -1.62 -22.13 11.31
C SER A 130 -0.22 -22.67 10.97
N GLY A 131 0.78 -22.14 11.66
CA GLY A 131 2.20 -22.35 11.40
C GLY A 131 2.57 -23.80 11.08
N VAL A 132 3.20 -24.00 9.93
CA VAL A 132 3.93 -25.23 9.62
C VAL A 132 5.10 -25.31 10.59
N LYS A 133 4.92 -26.08 11.67
CA LYS A 133 6.00 -26.44 12.61
C LYS A 133 7.11 -27.14 11.83
N THR A 134 8.25 -26.48 11.69
CA THR A 134 9.43 -27.10 11.09
C THR A 134 9.98 -28.15 12.06
N LYS A 135 10.55 -29.25 11.51
CA LYS A 135 11.06 -30.40 12.29
C LYS A 135 12.07 -30.01 13.40
N SER A 136 12.66 -28.82 13.31
CA SER A 136 13.63 -28.26 14.24
C SER A 136 13.07 -28.03 15.65
N GLU A 137 11.78 -27.67 15.78
CA GLU A 137 11.17 -27.40 17.09
C GLU A 137 10.85 -28.67 17.90
N LYS A 138 10.70 -29.83 17.22
CA LYS A 138 10.44 -31.11 17.91
C LYS A 138 11.69 -31.70 18.57
N LYS A 139 12.89 -31.25 18.19
CA LYS A 139 14.17 -31.75 18.74
C LYS A 139 14.60 -31.02 20.02
N ALA A 140 14.13 -29.79 20.27
CA ALA A 140 14.51 -29.02 21.45
C ALA A 140 13.86 -29.52 22.76
N GLY A 141 12.76 -30.30 22.69
CA GLY A 141 12.11 -30.88 23.87
C GLY A 141 12.77 -32.14 24.44
N GLY A 142 13.76 -32.73 23.76
CA GLY A 142 14.36 -34.01 24.15
C GLY A 142 15.67 -33.92 24.93
N ALA A 143 16.33 -32.76 24.98
CA ALA A 143 17.66 -32.61 25.58
C ALA A 143 17.59 -31.93 26.96
N LYS A 144 16.89 -32.57 27.91
CA LYS A 144 17.09 -32.28 29.33
C LYS A 144 16.90 -33.57 30.14
N ARG A 145 17.94 -34.40 30.16
CA ARG A 145 18.10 -35.47 31.14
C ARG A 145 19.57 -35.55 31.58
N ARG A 146 19.74 -35.28 32.87
CA ARG A 146 20.90 -35.46 33.76
C ARG A 146 22.05 -34.48 33.61
#